data_AF-A0A0H5QI03-F1
#
_entry.id   AF-A0A0H5QI03-F1
#
_cell.length_a   1.000
_cell.length_b   1.000
_cell.length_c   1.000
_cell.angle_alpha   90.00
_cell.angle_beta   90.00
_cell.angle_gamma   90.00
#
_symmetry.space_group_name_H-M   'P 1'
#
loop_
_entity.id
_entity.type
_entity.pdbx_description
1 polymer ?
#
loop_
_entity_poly.entity_id
_entity_poly.type
_entity_poly.pdbx_seq_one_letter_code
_entity_poly.pdbx_strand_id
1 'polypeptide(L)'
;MVSGSYDGSVKLWDVSAKSVSTSMSVQGSVLSVACSSTQSVFFAGTSQNLVAGFDPRCGTSPVYQVSNDAMVNSICCIDEGKQILTGDHNGNLKFWDASTSNCISSVCNSAAAISHISINGSILAVNSYDNIIRVYDRLSMEVLFELIGPKNCNWPIRSSIFTSGELSENFLDDDDNIRSHSVNTCLIASGSADSTVFVFDLTSASQSEQKRLSGRGLYGHKDRVYSVSFHPGRALLASASADSTIRIWK
;
A
#
# COMPACT_ATOMS: atom_id res chain seq x y z
N MET A 1 3.47 5.93 16.73
CA MET A 1 3.99 5.99 15.33
C MET A 1 5.13 4.99 15.20
N VAL A 2 5.27 4.32 14.05
CA VAL A 2 6.37 3.37 13.79
C VAL A 2 7.26 3.91 12.67
N SER A 3 8.57 3.73 12.77
CA SER A 3 9.53 4.02 11.71
C SER A 3 10.49 2.86 11.48
N GLY A 4 10.89 2.64 10.23
CA GLY A 4 12.00 1.76 9.85
C GLY A 4 13.17 2.57 9.29
N SER A 5 14.39 2.06 9.43
CA SER A 5 15.63 2.70 8.97
C SER A 5 16.51 1.75 8.17
N TYR A 6 17.39 2.31 7.33
CA TYR A 6 18.38 1.55 6.56
C TYR A 6 19.45 0.88 7.43
N ASP A 7 19.63 1.35 8.68
CA ASP A 7 20.51 0.74 9.68
C ASP A 7 19.94 -0.55 10.30
N GLY A 8 18.74 -0.98 9.90
CA GLY A 8 18.06 -2.16 10.44
C GLY A 8 17.27 -1.89 11.72
N SER A 9 17.20 -0.64 12.17
CA SER A 9 16.38 -0.28 13.33
C SER A 9 14.91 -0.09 12.97
N VAL A 10 14.05 -0.62 13.83
CA VAL A 10 12.61 -0.34 13.86
C VAL A 10 12.34 0.37 15.17
N LYS A 11 11.71 1.54 15.11
CA LYS A 11 11.46 2.38 16.29
C LYS A 11 9.98 2.66 16.45
N LEU A 12 9.52 2.53 17.68
CA LEU A 12 8.21 2.96 18.13
C LEU A 12 8.34 4.32 18.82
N TRP A 13 7.49 5.26 18.43
CA TRP A 13 7.52 6.64 18.90
C TRP A 13 6.20 6.98 19.58
N ASP A 14 6.33 7.61 20.74
CA ASP A 14 5.24 8.32 21.40
C ASP A 14 5.15 9.72 20.78
N VAL A 15 4.04 9.96 20.08
CA VAL A 15 3.80 11.24 19.37
C VAL A 15 3.52 12.37 20.36
N SER A 16 2.87 12.08 21.49
CA SER A 16 2.54 13.06 22.52
C SER A 16 3.79 13.46 23.29
N ALA A 17 4.63 12.49 23.68
CA ALA A 17 5.88 12.72 24.40
C ALA A 17 7.04 13.13 23.48
N LYS A 18 6.89 13.02 22.16
CA LYS A 18 7.93 13.33 21.14
C LYS A 18 9.23 12.56 21.38
N SER A 19 9.14 11.32 21.83
CA SER A 19 10.29 10.49 22.20
C SER A 19 10.18 9.07 21.65
N VAL A 20 11.31 8.38 21.59
CA VAL A 20 11.34 6.96 21.21
C VAL A 20 10.92 6.13 22.42
N SER A 21 9.84 5.37 22.27
CA SER A 21 9.34 4.45 23.31
C SER A 21 10.16 3.17 23.33
N THR A 22 10.43 2.59 22.15
CA THR A 22 11.12 1.30 22.02
C THR A 22 11.92 1.26 20.72
N SER A 23 13.11 0.67 20.77
CA SER A 23 13.96 0.44 19.61
C SER A 23 14.23 -1.06 19.47
N MET A 24 13.97 -1.59 18.29
CA MET A 24 14.21 -2.98 17.91
C MET A 24 15.18 -3.02 16.74
N SER A 25 15.81 -4.17 16.52
CA SER A 25 16.77 -4.38 15.44
C SER A 25 16.39 -5.62 14.64
N VAL A 26 16.48 -5.51 13.31
CA VAL A 26 16.27 -6.61 12.37
C VAL A 26 17.47 -6.74 11.43
N GLN A 27 17.61 -7.91 10.80
CA GLN A 27 18.64 -8.12 9.80
C GLN A 27 18.27 -7.46 8.47
N GLY A 28 19.20 -6.65 7.95
CA GLY A 28 19.02 -5.90 6.72
C GLY A 28 18.36 -4.54 6.92
N SER A 29 18.35 -3.74 5.86
CA SER A 29 17.72 -2.42 5.86
C SER A 29 16.21 -2.54 5.89
N VAL A 30 15.52 -1.78 6.73
CA VAL A 30 14.06 -1.77 6.77
C VAL A 30 13.53 -0.90 5.64
N LEU A 31 12.88 -1.52 4.66
CA LEU A 31 12.37 -0.85 3.46
C LEU A 31 10.90 -0.44 3.64
N SER A 32 10.16 -1.17 4.46
CA SER A 32 8.74 -0.92 4.69
C SER A 32 8.32 -1.32 6.09
N VAL A 33 7.37 -0.57 6.65
CA VAL A 33 6.73 -0.88 7.94
C VAL A 33 5.22 -0.75 7.80
N ALA A 34 4.47 -1.61 8.49
CA ALA A 34 3.02 -1.54 8.59
C ALA A 34 2.58 -1.76 10.04
N CYS A 35 1.52 -1.08 10.48
CA CYS A 35 0.93 -1.29 11.80
C CYS A 35 -0.52 -1.75 11.67
N SER A 36 -0.97 -2.55 12.63
CA SER A 36 -2.40 -2.80 12.88
C SER A 36 -3.13 -1.50 13.20
N SER A 37 -4.45 -1.44 12.96
CA SER A 37 -5.23 -0.23 13.24
C SER A 37 -5.31 0.05 14.75
N THR A 38 -5.35 -1.02 15.55
CA THR A 38 -5.27 -0.99 17.01
C THR A 38 -3.87 -0.68 17.54
N GLN A 39 -2.84 -0.60 16.68
CA GLN A 39 -1.43 -0.37 17.03
C GLN A 39 -0.86 -1.43 18.01
N SER A 40 -1.47 -2.61 18.07
CA SER A 40 -1.05 -3.71 18.94
C SER A 40 0.14 -4.48 18.36
N VAL A 41 0.17 -4.64 17.04
CA VAL A 41 1.23 -5.33 16.31
C VAL A 41 1.69 -4.46 15.13
N PHE A 42 2.98 -4.51 14.83
CA PHE A 42 3.55 -3.92 13.61
C PHE A 42 4.57 -4.85 12.97
N PHE A 43 4.77 -4.66 11.68
CA PHE A 43 5.60 -5.49 10.83
C PHE A 43 6.65 -4.65 10.11
N ALA A 44 7.79 -5.27 9.83
CA ALA A 44 8.90 -4.70 9.10
C ALA A 44 9.32 -5.66 7.98
N GLY A 45 9.43 -5.13 6.76
CA GLY A 45 10.01 -5.82 5.61
C GLY A 45 11.42 -5.29 5.33
N THR A 46 12.38 -6.20 5.10
CA THR A 46 13.79 -5.84 4.95
C THR A 46 14.37 -6.15 3.58
N SER A 47 15.55 -5.57 3.31
CA SER A 47 16.37 -5.86 2.14
C SER A 47 17.04 -7.22 2.14
N GLN A 48 16.96 -7.99 3.24
CA GLN A 48 17.46 -9.36 3.35
C GLN A 48 16.32 -10.37 3.37
N ASN A 49 15.25 -10.07 2.64
CA ASN A 49 14.07 -10.92 2.45
C ASN A 49 13.28 -11.20 3.74
N LEU A 50 13.65 -10.59 4.86
CA LEU A 50 13.04 -10.85 6.14
C LEU A 50 11.73 -10.08 6.28
N VAL A 51 10.71 -10.75 6.78
CA VAL A 51 9.50 -10.14 7.33
C VAL A 51 9.47 -10.44 8.82
N ALA A 52 9.51 -9.40 9.63
CA ALA A 52 9.48 -9.51 11.09
C ALA A 52 8.26 -8.78 11.65
N GLY A 53 7.54 -9.43 12.57
CA GLY A 53 6.41 -8.84 13.31
C GLY A 53 6.74 -8.69 14.78
N PHE A 54 6.25 -7.61 15.38
CA PHE A 54 6.58 -7.21 16.74
C PHE A 54 5.30 -6.89 17.50
N ASP A 55 5.26 -7.36 18.75
CA ASP A 55 4.29 -6.91 19.76
C ASP A 55 5.07 -6.16 20.84
N PRO A 56 4.84 -4.85 21.03
CA PRO A 56 5.57 -4.06 22.02
C PRO A 56 5.35 -4.54 23.47
N ARG A 57 4.32 -5.37 23.72
CA ARG A 57 4.05 -5.97 25.03
C ARG A 57 4.93 -7.19 25.30
N CYS A 58 5.45 -7.83 24.26
CA CYS A 58 6.26 -9.04 24.35
C CYS A 58 7.78 -8.77 24.37
N GLY A 59 8.18 -7.50 24.36
CA GLY A 59 9.59 -7.09 24.38
C GLY A 59 10.08 -6.62 23.01
N THR A 60 11.39 -6.78 22.76
CA THR A 60 12.06 -6.27 21.56
C THR A 60 12.37 -7.33 20.50
N SER A 61 12.15 -8.61 20.81
CA SER A 61 12.31 -9.69 19.86
C SER A 61 11.09 -9.81 18.94
N PRO A 62 11.26 -10.21 17.66
CA PRO A 62 10.14 -10.50 16.78
C PRO A 62 9.28 -11.65 17.35
N VAL A 63 7.96 -11.46 17.34
CA VAL A 63 6.97 -12.51 17.67
C VAL A 63 6.56 -13.30 16.42
N TYR A 64 6.81 -12.74 15.25
CA TYR A 64 6.56 -13.34 13.95
C TYR A 64 7.79 -13.15 13.07
N GLN A 65 8.19 -14.20 12.34
CA GLN A 65 9.33 -14.12 11.44
C GLN A 65 9.18 -15.10 10.27
N VAL A 66 9.23 -14.59 9.05
CA VAL A 66 9.29 -15.41 7.82
C VAL A 66 10.29 -14.83 6.83
N SER A 67 10.82 -15.69 5.97
CA SER A 67 11.63 -15.26 4.83
C SER A 67 10.79 -15.25 3.57
N ASN A 68 10.84 -14.15 2.84
CA ASN A 68 10.30 -14.03 1.50
C ASN A 68 11.35 -14.48 0.45
N ASP A 69 10.97 -14.50 -0.83
CA ASP A 69 11.84 -14.94 -1.93
C ASP A 69 12.85 -13.86 -2.34
N ALA A 70 12.52 -12.59 -2.10
CA ALA A 70 13.34 -11.44 -2.41
C ALA A 70 13.09 -10.28 -1.42
N MET A 71 13.81 -9.17 -1.62
CA MET A 71 13.73 -7.97 -0.77
C MET A 71 12.29 -7.49 -0.65
N VAL A 72 11.85 -7.19 0.56
CA VAL A 72 10.46 -6.80 0.84
C VAL A 72 10.32 -5.30 0.73
N ASN A 73 9.95 -4.80 -0.44
CA ASN A 73 9.84 -3.37 -0.71
C ASN A 73 8.58 -2.75 -0.09
N SER A 74 7.50 -3.53 0.02
CA SER A 74 6.24 -3.06 0.59
C SER A 74 5.59 -4.13 1.46
N ILE A 75 5.00 -3.69 2.57
CA ILE A 75 4.25 -4.54 3.49
C ILE A 75 2.94 -3.86 3.86
N CYS A 76 1.87 -4.65 3.97
CA CYS A 76 0.56 -4.20 4.44
C CYS A 76 0.04 -5.15 5.51
N CYS A 77 -0.61 -4.58 6.50
CA CYS A 77 -1.25 -5.29 7.60
C CYS A 77 -2.75 -5.42 7.30
N ILE A 78 -3.31 -6.62 7.47
CA ILE A 78 -4.72 -6.94 7.16
C ILE A 78 -5.35 -7.57 8.41
N ASP A 79 -6.62 -7.28 8.66
CA ASP A 79 -7.44 -7.82 9.75
C ASP A 79 -6.75 -7.77 11.12
N GLU A 80 -6.31 -6.57 11.52
CA GLU A 80 -5.56 -6.33 12.77
C GLU A 80 -4.23 -7.10 12.87
N GLY A 81 -3.64 -7.46 11.74
CA GLY A 81 -2.36 -8.17 11.69
C GLY A 81 -2.48 -9.67 11.78
N LYS A 82 -3.70 -10.22 11.62
CA LYS A 82 -3.88 -11.67 11.37
C LYS A 82 -3.30 -12.08 10.03
N GLN A 83 -3.35 -11.19 9.06
CA GLN A 83 -2.81 -11.41 7.73
C GLN A 83 -1.82 -10.31 7.34
N ILE A 84 -0.83 -10.70 6.56
CA ILE A 84 0.20 -9.81 6.05
C ILE A 84 0.28 -9.97 4.55
N LEU A 85 0.37 -8.85 3.85
CA LEU A 85 0.64 -8.83 2.42
C LEU A 85 2.01 -8.21 2.18
N THR A 86 2.83 -8.91 1.40
CA THR A 86 4.18 -8.45 1.03
C THR A 86 4.34 -8.34 -0.47
N GLY A 87 4.98 -7.27 -0.94
CA GLY A 87 5.41 -7.10 -2.31
C GLY A 87 6.93 -7.08 -2.38
N ASP A 88 7.50 -7.95 -3.21
CA ASP A 88 8.93 -8.15 -3.29
C ASP A 88 9.60 -7.53 -4.53
N HIS A 89 10.92 -7.59 -4.54
CA HIS A 89 11.76 -7.09 -5.64
C HIS A 89 11.68 -7.95 -6.92
N ASN A 90 11.22 -9.19 -6.84
CA ASN A 90 11.02 -10.06 -8.00
C ASN A 90 9.63 -9.86 -8.63
N GLY A 91 8.77 -9.03 -8.02
CA GLY A 91 7.44 -8.74 -8.51
C GLY A 91 6.35 -9.70 -8.02
N ASN A 92 6.63 -10.47 -6.96
CA ASN A 92 5.65 -11.34 -6.34
C ASN A 92 4.92 -10.67 -5.18
N LEU A 93 3.61 -10.89 -5.16
CA LEU A 93 2.74 -10.63 -4.02
C LEU A 93 2.60 -11.93 -3.24
N LYS A 94 2.77 -11.86 -1.92
CA LYS A 94 2.49 -12.99 -1.03
C LYS A 94 1.59 -12.59 0.11
N PHE A 95 0.57 -13.41 0.35
CA PHE A 95 -0.28 -13.36 1.53
C PHE A 95 0.23 -14.37 2.55
N TRP A 96 0.30 -13.91 3.79
CA TRP A 96 0.77 -14.69 4.91
C TRP A 96 -0.27 -14.67 6.01
N ASP A 97 -0.43 -15.80 6.67
CA ASP A 97 -1.11 -15.90 7.95
C ASP A 97 -0.07 -15.61 9.05
N ALA A 98 -0.26 -14.51 9.79
CA ALA A 98 0.64 -14.12 10.86
C ALA A 98 0.59 -15.07 12.07
N SER A 99 -0.54 -15.77 12.25
CA SER A 99 -0.73 -16.68 13.39
C SER A 99 -0.01 -18.01 13.16
N THR A 100 0.00 -18.49 11.92
CA THR A 100 0.60 -19.78 11.57
C THR A 100 1.95 -19.67 10.86
N SER A 101 2.37 -18.47 10.46
CA SER A 101 3.58 -18.24 9.66
C SER A 101 3.60 -18.95 8.31
N ASN A 102 2.43 -19.32 7.80
CA ASN A 102 2.29 -19.97 6.51
C ASN A 102 1.97 -18.96 5.41
N CYS A 103 2.48 -19.23 4.21
CA CYS A 103 2.06 -18.52 3.00
C CYS A 103 0.70 -19.08 2.56
N ILE A 104 -0.30 -18.21 2.49
CA ILE A 104 -1.68 -18.54 2.06
C ILE A 104 -1.74 -18.58 0.53
N SER A 105 -1.22 -17.54 -0.12
CA SER A 105 -1.23 -17.41 -1.57
C SER A 105 -0.01 -16.62 -2.06
N SER A 106 0.40 -16.91 -3.28
CA SER A 106 1.46 -16.19 -3.98
C SER A 106 1.03 -15.91 -5.40
N VAL A 107 1.16 -14.65 -5.83
CA VAL A 107 0.76 -14.17 -7.15
C VAL A 107 1.90 -13.38 -7.76
N CYS A 108 2.30 -13.74 -8.98
CA CYS A 108 3.24 -12.96 -9.76
C CYS A 108 2.50 -11.75 -10.38
N ASN A 109 2.81 -10.54 -9.94
CA ASN A 109 2.21 -9.32 -10.49
C ASN A 109 2.87 -8.92 -11.82
N SER A 110 4.20 -9.04 -11.87
CA SER A 110 5.03 -8.71 -13.04
C SER A 110 6.42 -9.29 -12.83
N ALA A 111 7.24 -9.33 -13.88
CA ALA A 111 8.67 -9.64 -13.76
C ALA A 111 9.50 -8.46 -13.22
N ALA A 112 8.84 -7.33 -12.90
CA ALA A 112 9.46 -6.12 -12.37
C ALA A 112 9.11 -5.93 -10.88
N ALA A 113 10.06 -5.36 -10.13
CA ALA A 113 9.94 -5.12 -8.70
C ALA A 113 8.65 -4.37 -8.33
N ILE A 114 7.99 -4.81 -7.25
CA ILE A 114 6.89 -4.07 -6.64
C ILE A 114 7.49 -2.92 -5.85
N SER A 115 7.00 -1.70 -6.10
CA SER A 115 7.46 -0.49 -5.44
C SER A 115 6.62 -0.14 -4.22
N HIS A 116 5.32 -0.39 -4.30
CA HIS A 116 4.36 -0.04 -3.26
C HIS A 116 3.08 -0.86 -3.39
N ILE A 117 2.48 -1.14 -2.25
CA ILE A 117 1.15 -1.72 -2.15
C ILE A 117 0.29 -0.76 -1.34
N SER A 118 -0.87 -0.41 -1.87
CA SER A 118 -1.91 0.31 -1.15
C SER A 118 -3.14 -0.57 -1.05
N ILE A 119 -3.76 -0.61 0.13
CA ILE A 119 -4.96 -1.41 0.39
C ILE A 119 -6.04 -0.51 0.94
N ASN A 120 -7.28 -0.70 0.47
CA ASN A 120 -8.45 -0.07 1.06
C ASN A 120 -9.67 -0.97 0.86
N GLY A 121 -10.20 -1.53 1.94
CA GLY A 121 -11.31 -2.47 1.87
C GLY A 121 -10.98 -3.66 0.96
N SER A 122 -11.87 -3.96 0.03
CA SER A 122 -11.76 -5.09 -0.90
C SER A 122 -10.76 -4.89 -2.04
N ILE A 123 -10.19 -3.70 -2.22
CA ILE A 123 -9.29 -3.42 -3.35
C ILE A 123 -7.83 -3.22 -2.92
N LEU A 124 -6.95 -3.63 -3.83
CA LEU A 124 -5.51 -3.52 -3.68
C LEU A 124 -4.92 -2.83 -4.90
N ALA A 125 -4.10 -1.79 -4.71
CA ALA A 125 -3.33 -1.17 -5.78
C ALA A 125 -1.85 -1.53 -5.62
N VAL A 126 -1.29 -2.15 -6.66
CA VAL A 126 0.08 -2.65 -6.68
C VAL A 126 0.87 -1.88 -7.72
N ASN A 127 1.82 -1.09 -7.26
CA ASN A 127 2.71 -0.32 -8.11
C ASN A 127 3.94 -1.16 -8.45
N SER A 128 4.28 -1.24 -9.74
CA SER A 128 5.48 -1.94 -10.21
C SER A 128 6.39 -1.03 -11.03
N TYR A 129 7.66 -1.42 -11.12
CA TYR A 129 8.66 -0.75 -11.94
C TYR A 129 8.43 -0.91 -13.46
N ASP A 130 7.48 -1.76 -13.87
CA ASP A 130 7.00 -1.83 -15.25
C ASP A 130 6.15 -0.62 -15.69
N ASN A 131 5.93 0.35 -14.81
CA ASN A 131 5.11 1.56 -15.01
C ASN A 131 3.61 1.29 -15.15
N ILE A 132 3.15 0.13 -14.69
CA ILE A 132 1.73 -0.22 -14.62
C ILE A 132 1.37 -0.37 -13.14
N ILE A 133 0.25 0.24 -12.75
CA ILE A 133 -0.34 -0.02 -11.43
C ILE A 133 -1.47 -1.02 -11.66
N ARG A 134 -1.38 -2.20 -11.07
CA ARG A 134 -2.44 -3.20 -11.17
C ARG A 134 -3.34 -3.11 -9.96
N VAL A 135 -4.64 -3.06 -10.22
CA VAL A 135 -5.68 -3.07 -9.21
C VAL A 135 -6.23 -4.47 -9.13
N TYR A 136 -6.13 -5.08 -7.95
CA TYR A 136 -6.63 -6.41 -7.67
C TYR A 136 -7.88 -6.34 -6.80
N ASP A 137 -8.78 -7.30 -7.01
CA ASP A 137 -9.71 -7.71 -5.97
C ASP A 137 -8.94 -8.50 -4.91
N ARG A 138 -9.05 -8.10 -3.65
CA ARG A 138 -8.24 -8.63 -2.55
C ARG A 138 -8.55 -10.09 -2.24
N LEU A 139 -9.80 -10.53 -2.40
CA LEU A 139 -10.24 -11.86 -2.00
C LEU A 139 -9.91 -12.90 -3.08
N SER A 140 -10.27 -12.60 -4.32
CA SER A 140 -10.04 -13.47 -5.47
C SER A 140 -8.63 -13.37 -6.04
N MET A 141 -7.92 -12.26 -5.77
CA MET A 141 -6.62 -11.94 -6.36
C MET A 141 -6.64 -11.83 -7.88
N GLU A 142 -7.80 -11.52 -8.46
CA GLU A 142 -7.93 -11.22 -9.88
C GLU A 142 -7.61 -9.76 -10.17
N VAL A 143 -7.00 -9.52 -11.35
CA VAL A 143 -6.74 -8.16 -11.84
C VAL A 143 -8.05 -7.56 -12.34
N LEU A 144 -8.51 -6.51 -11.65
CA LEU A 144 -9.66 -5.69 -12.04
C LEU A 144 -9.26 -4.69 -13.12
N PHE A 145 -8.19 -3.93 -12.87
CA PHE A 145 -7.75 -2.85 -13.76
C PHE A 145 -6.22 -2.76 -13.85
N GLU A 146 -5.73 -2.33 -15.00
CA GLU A 146 -4.35 -1.88 -15.21
C GLU A 146 -4.35 -0.37 -15.47
N LEU A 147 -3.74 0.38 -14.56
CA LEU A 147 -3.65 1.83 -14.63
C LEU A 147 -2.34 2.21 -15.33
N ILE A 148 -2.46 2.99 -16.40
CA ILE A 148 -1.34 3.40 -17.25
C ILE A 148 -1.14 4.91 -17.20
N GLY A 149 0.08 5.35 -17.49
CA GLY A 149 0.49 6.76 -17.47
C GLY A 149 1.63 7.05 -16.49
N PRO A 150 1.49 6.72 -15.19
CA PRO A 150 2.52 6.95 -14.18
C PRO A 150 3.83 6.30 -14.56
N LYS A 151 4.92 7.06 -14.51
CA LYS A 151 6.26 6.54 -14.76
C LYS A 151 6.97 6.36 -13.44
N ASN A 152 7.43 5.15 -13.19
CA ASN A 152 8.16 4.81 -11.99
C ASN A 152 9.66 5.12 -12.13
N CYS A 153 10.25 4.76 -13.29
CA CYS A 153 11.68 4.95 -13.59
C CYS A 153 12.63 4.36 -12.51
N ASN A 154 12.27 3.21 -11.93
CA ASN A 154 12.98 2.52 -10.84
C ASN A 154 13.04 3.28 -9.50
N TRP A 155 12.02 4.10 -9.21
CA TRP A 155 11.89 4.79 -7.92
C TRP A 155 10.72 4.24 -7.12
N PRO A 156 10.77 4.22 -5.77
CA PRO A 156 9.69 3.70 -4.94
C PRO A 156 8.50 4.66 -4.90
N ILE A 157 7.82 4.85 -6.04
CA ILE A 157 6.65 5.70 -6.17
C ILE A 157 5.47 5.01 -5.50
N ARG A 158 4.81 5.77 -4.62
CA ARG A 158 3.67 5.30 -3.84
C ARG A 158 2.34 5.70 -4.49
N SER A 159 1.33 4.94 -4.14
CA SER A 159 -0.07 5.17 -4.49
C SER A 159 -0.91 5.24 -3.23
N SER A 160 -2.07 5.87 -3.37
CA SER A 160 -3.07 5.98 -2.32
C SER A 160 -4.46 5.79 -2.92
N ILE A 161 -5.32 5.10 -2.17
CA ILE A 161 -6.68 4.79 -2.56
C ILE A 161 -7.63 5.60 -1.67
N PHE A 162 -8.68 6.17 -2.26
CA PHE A 162 -9.78 6.82 -1.57
C PHE A 162 -11.10 6.20 -2.01
N THR A 163 -11.94 5.85 -1.03
CA THR A 163 -13.30 5.37 -1.27
C THR A 163 -14.27 6.26 -0.49
N SER A 164 -15.27 6.83 -1.15
CA SER A 164 -16.39 7.49 -0.47
C SER A 164 -17.51 6.48 -0.23
N GLY A 165 -18.12 6.48 0.95
CA GLY A 165 -19.23 5.59 1.29
C GLY A 165 -18.85 4.60 2.38
N GLU A 166 -19.79 4.30 3.28
CA GLU A 166 -19.62 3.25 4.29
C GLU A 166 -19.40 1.92 3.57
N LEU A 167 -18.40 1.17 4.04
CA LEU A 167 -18.03 -0.14 3.52
C LEU A 167 -19.19 -1.11 3.74
N SER A 168 -20.02 -1.36 2.74
CA SER A 168 -20.69 -2.66 2.63
C SER A 168 -19.65 -3.64 2.09
N GLU A 169 -19.30 -4.66 2.88
CA GLU A 169 -18.23 -5.60 2.60
C GLU A 169 -18.38 -6.40 1.30
N ASN A 170 -19.52 -6.34 0.62
CA ASN A 170 -19.78 -7.10 -0.59
C ASN A 170 -20.00 -6.16 -1.77
N PHE A 171 -18.95 -5.95 -2.57
CA PHE A 171 -19.06 -5.28 -3.87
C PHE A 171 -19.68 -6.18 -4.96
N LEU A 172 -20.11 -7.41 -4.62
CA LEU A 172 -20.58 -8.41 -5.58
C LEU A 172 -21.83 -9.22 -5.13
N ASP A 173 -22.59 -8.78 -4.13
CA ASP A 173 -23.87 -9.44 -3.82
C ASP A 173 -25.01 -8.71 -4.53
N ASP A 174 -25.40 -9.25 -5.68
CA ASP A 174 -26.73 -9.05 -6.25
C ASP A 174 -27.74 -9.77 -5.36
N ASP A 175 -28.37 -9.05 -4.43
CA ASP A 175 -29.73 -9.37 -4.02
C ASP A 175 -30.50 -8.13 -3.57
N ASP A 176 -31.78 -8.14 -3.88
CA ASP A 176 -32.65 -6.98 -4.01
C ASP A 176 -32.91 -6.18 -2.71
N ASN A 177 -33.06 -4.86 -2.90
CA ASN A 177 -33.99 -3.97 -2.16
C ASN A 177 -33.49 -3.28 -0.86
N ILE A 178 -32.74 -2.17 -1.02
CA ILE A 178 -32.97 -0.80 -0.50
C ILE A 178 -31.85 0.09 -1.08
N ARG A 179 -32.10 0.71 -2.25
CA ARG A 179 -31.13 1.57 -2.93
C ARG A 179 -31.18 3.00 -2.39
N SER A 180 -30.50 3.28 -1.27
CA SER A 180 -29.78 4.55 -1.21
C SER A 180 -28.56 4.36 -2.11
N HIS A 181 -28.63 4.82 -3.36
CA HIS A 181 -27.47 4.85 -4.25
C HIS A 181 -26.42 5.83 -3.68
N SER A 182 -25.66 5.42 -2.67
CA SER A 182 -24.37 6.03 -2.41
C SER A 182 -23.47 5.62 -3.55
N VAL A 183 -23.25 6.54 -4.49
CA VAL A 183 -22.24 6.34 -5.53
C VAL A 183 -20.90 6.26 -4.80
N ASN A 184 -20.44 5.02 -4.56
CA ASN A 184 -19.20 4.79 -3.83
C ASN A 184 -18.05 5.21 -4.75
N THR A 185 -17.59 6.45 -4.60
CA THR A 185 -16.51 7.00 -5.42
C THR A 185 -15.22 6.31 -5.04
N CYS A 186 -14.56 5.65 -5.99
CA CYS A 186 -13.27 5.01 -5.78
C CYS A 186 -12.20 5.70 -6.62
N LEU A 187 -11.31 6.43 -5.96
CA LEU A 187 -10.19 7.11 -6.59
C LEU A 187 -8.86 6.44 -6.22
N ILE A 188 -7.97 6.32 -7.19
CA ILE A 188 -6.58 5.95 -6.97
C ILE A 188 -5.70 7.09 -7.42
N ALA A 189 -4.78 7.52 -6.57
CA ALA A 189 -3.76 8.49 -6.92
C ALA A 189 -2.39 7.84 -6.91
N SER A 190 -1.50 8.28 -7.80
CA SER A 190 -0.10 7.91 -7.78
C SER A 190 0.78 9.09 -8.16
N GLY A 191 1.98 9.13 -7.58
CA GLY A 191 3.05 10.00 -8.09
C GLY A 191 3.60 9.49 -9.43
N SER A 192 4.50 10.25 -10.01
CA SER A 192 5.21 9.88 -11.23
C SER A 192 6.57 10.57 -11.28
N ALA A 193 7.53 9.93 -11.93
CA ALA A 193 8.86 10.45 -12.19
C ALA A 193 8.84 11.64 -13.16
N ASP A 194 7.76 11.82 -13.92
CA ASP A 194 7.58 12.94 -14.86
C ASP A 194 7.00 14.21 -14.20
N SER A 195 7.09 14.33 -12.88
CA SER A 195 6.53 15.41 -12.06
C SER A 195 5.00 15.53 -12.03
N THR A 196 4.28 14.58 -12.63
CA THR A 196 2.82 14.56 -12.63
C THR A 196 2.29 13.76 -11.45
N VAL A 197 1.14 14.20 -10.90
CA VAL A 197 0.31 13.35 -10.04
C VAL A 197 -0.82 12.79 -10.88
N PHE A 198 -0.94 11.47 -10.97
CA PHE A 198 -2.04 10.83 -11.69
C PHE A 198 -3.17 10.49 -10.74
N VAL A 199 -4.41 10.76 -11.16
CA VAL A 199 -5.64 10.35 -10.47
C VAL A 199 -6.51 9.54 -11.42
N PHE A 200 -6.92 8.37 -10.96
CA PHE A 200 -7.77 7.42 -11.67
C PHE A 200 -9.11 7.35 -10.96
N ASP A 201 -10.19 7.45 -11.71
CA ASP A 201 -11.54 7.22 -11.22
C ASP A 201 -12.00 5.82 -11.61
N LEU A 202 -12.14 4.94 -10.62
CA LEU A 202 -12.62 3.57 -10.81
C LEU A 202 -14.14 3.45 -10.72
N THR A 203 -14.82 4.50 -10.23
CA THR A 203 -16.28 4.54 -10.05
C THR A 203 -17.00 4.39 -11.38
N SER A 204 -16.48 5.06 -12.40
CA SER A 204 -17.02 5.04 -13.76
C SER A 204 -16.57 3.80 -14.54
N ALA A 205 -15.43 3.22 -14.15
CA ALA A 205 -14.81 2.10 -14.86
C ALA A 205 -15.48 0.76 -14.54
N SER A 206 -16.09 0.60 -13.35
CA SER A 206 -16.85 -0.60 -12.97
C SER A 206 -18.05 -0.87 -13.89
N GLN A 207 -18.54 0.14 -14.60
CA GLN A 207 -19.64 0.03 -15.56
C GLN A 207 -19.17 -0.24 -17.00
N SER A 208 -17.86 -0.33 -17.22
CA SER A 208 -17.25 -0.51 -18.54
C SER A 208 -16.43 -1.80 -18.61
N GLU A 209 -16.41 -2.47 -19.76
CA GLU A 209 -15.56 -3.66 -19.97
C GLU A 209 -14.05 -3.33 -20.08
N GLN A 210 -13.69 -2.04 -20.00
CA GLN A 210 -12.33 -1.58 -20.23
C GLN A 210 -11.46 -1.78 -18.98
N LYS A 211 -10.62 -2.82 -19.02
CA LYS A 211 -9.66 -3.12 -17.95
C LYS A 211 -8.42 -2.21 -17.90
N ARG A 212 -8.16 -1.39 -18.93
CA ARG A 212 -6.99 -0.49 -18.97
C ARG A 212 -7.42 0.97 -18.87
N LEU A 213 -7.00 1.65 -17.82
CA LEU A 213 -7.44 3.02 -17.51
C LEU A 213 -6.27 4.00 -17.57
N SER A 214 -6.52 5.16 -18.19
CA SER A 214 -5.59 6.28 -18.22
C SER A 214 -6.04 7.35 -17.23
N GLY A 215 -5.14 7.75 -16.34
CA GLY A 215 -5.44 8.70 -15.27
C GLY A 215 -5.42 10.15 -15.74
N ARG A 216 -6.14 11.01 -15.03
CA ARG A 216 -6.02 12.46 -15.14
C ARG A 216 -4.70 12.92 -14.52
N GLY A 217 -3.91 13.68 -15.27
CA GLY A 217 -2.70 14.33 -14.75
C GLY A 217 -3.01 15.63 -14.01
N LEU A 218 -2.45 15.78 -12.82
CA LEU A 218 -2.38 17.04 -12.08
C LEU A 218 -0.96 17.59 -12.18
N TYR A 219 -0.84 18.79 -12.74
CA TYR A 219 0.43 19.42 -13.05
C TYR A 219 0.77 20.50 -12.02
N GLY A 220 2.05 20.61 -11.66
CA GLY A 220 2.53 21.71 -10.82
C GLY A 220 3.84 21.44 -10.10
N HIS A 221 4.15 20.17 -9.78
CA HIS A 221 5.48 19.82 -9.30
C HIS A 221 6.54 20.06 -10.38
N LYS A 222 7.77 20.32 -9.96
CA LYS A 222 8.90 20.59 -10.87
C LYS A 222 9.87 19.42 -11.00
N ASP A 223 9.65 18.36 -10.21
CA ASP A 223 10.46 17.17 -10.17
C ASP A 223 9.61 15.96 -9.73
N ARG A 224 10.20 14.76 -9.72
CA ARG A 224 9.57 13.46 -9.41
C ARG A 224 8.66 13.54 -8.19
N VAL A 225 7.47 12.98 -8.30
CA VAL A 225 6.54 12.84 -7.16
C VAL A 225 6.71 11.45 -6.56
N TYR A 226 7.23 11.38 -5.33
CA TYR A 226 7.52 10.10 -4.68
C TYR A 226 6.31 9.50 -3.96
N SER A 227 5.48 10.35 -3.37
CA SER A 227 4.39 9.90 -2.52
C SER A 227 3.16 10.76 -2.70
N VAL A 228 2.01 10.11 -2.57
CA VAL A 228 0.70 10.75 -2.55
C VAL A 228 -0.14 10.12 -1.45
N SER A 229 -1.04 10.90 -0.85
CA SER A 229 -1.90 10.42 0.23
C SER A 229 -3.25 11.13 0.22
N PHE A 230 -4.32 10.37 0.11
CA PHE A 230 -5.67 10.86 0.35
C PHE A 230 -5.95 11.00 1.85
N HIS A 231 -7.06 11.65 2.21
CA HIS A 231 -7.55 11.51 3.58
C HIS A 231 -8.16 10.14 3.74
N PRO A 232 -8.39 9.76 5.00
CA PRO A 232 -9.54 8.92 5.36
C PRO A 232 -10.92 9.44 4.90
N GLY A 233 -11.37 10.65 5.28
CA GLY A 233 -12.77 11.09 5.07
C GLY A 233 -13.11 12.12 3.98
N ARG A 234 -12.16 12.64 3.18
CA ARG A 234 -12.45 13.63 2.11
C ARG A 234 -11.59 13.39 0.88
N ALA A 235 -12.13 13.69 -0.30
CA ALA A 235 -11.44 13.66 -1.59
C ALA A 235 -10.43 14.83 -1.74
N LEU A 236 -9.50 14.95 -0.80
CA LEU A 236 -8.38 15.88 -0.83
C LEU A 236 -7.10 15.04 -0.93
N LEU A 237 -6.15 15.47 -1.74
CA LEU A 237 -4.93 14.72 -2.01
C LEU A 237 -3.74 15.56 -1.56
N ALA A 238 -2.79 14.94 -0.88
CA ALA A 238 -1.46 15.52 -0.67
C ALA A 238 -0.44 14.80 -1.56
N SER A 239 0.50 15.53 -2.14
CA SER A 239 1.62 14.95 -2.91
C SER A 239 2.95 15.53 -2.43
N ALA A 240 3.99 14.70 -2.38
CA ALA A 240 5.34 15.08 -1.98
C ALA A 240 6.34 14.77 -3.10
N SER A 241 7.18 15.75 -3.44
CA SER A 241 8.08 15.69 -4.60
C SER A 241 9.54 15.96 -4.23
N ALA A 242 10.44 15.50 -5.11
CA ALA A 242 11.85 15.86 -5.13
C ALA A 242 12.10 17.38 -5.26
N ASP A 243 11.11 18.15 -5.70
CA ASP A 243 11.19 19.62 -5.76
C ASP A 243 11.16 20.30 -4.38
N SER A 244 11.23 19.51 -3.29
CA SER A 244 11.22 19.94 -1.89
C SER A 244 9.89 20.58 -1.47
N THR A 245 8.80 20.30 -2.18
CA THR A 245 7.46 20.81 -1.85
C THR A 245 6.44 19.71 -1.58
N ILE A 246 5.45 20.05 -0.76
CA ILE A 246 4.20 19.31 -0.62
C ILE A 246 3.09 20.15 -1.28
N ARG A 247 2.27 19.53 -2.12
CA ARG A 247 1.09 20.15 -2.73
C ARG A 247 -0.19 19.50 -2.23
N ILE A 248 -1.23 20.30 -2.12
CA ILE A 248 -2.57 19.88 -1.71
C ILE A 248 -3.54 20.13 -2.85
N TRP A 249 -4.35 19.13 -3.20
CA TRP A 249 -5.28 19.14 -4.32
C TRP A 249 -6.71 18.91 -3.81
N LYS A 250 -7.67 19.68 -4.34
CA LYS A 250 -9.10 19.66 -4.01
C LYS A 250 -9.91 19.36 -5.26
#